data_AF-A0A8H2PKS1-F1
#
_entry.id   AF-A0A8H2PKS1-F1
#
_cell.length_a   1.000
_cell.length_b   1.000
_cell.length_c   1.000
_cell.angle_alpha   90.00
_cell.angle_beta   90.00
_cell.angle_gamma   90.00
#
_symmetry.space_group_name_H-M   'P 1'
#
loop_
_entity.id
_entity.type
_entity.pdbx_description
1 polymer ?
#
loop_
_entity_poly.entity_id
_entity_poly.type
_entity_poly.pdbx_seq_one_letter_code
_entity_poly.pdbx_strand_id
1 'polypeptide(L)'
;MKHMWRRLLSVSLLLSVTLSSHAAVILQYHHVSESTPASTSISPKQFEVHLQYLKDNNFTVVPLSELIDGIKKQQPLPDKSVAITFDDAYINVLTNAKPILDKFSFPYTIYVNPGIINRNDSKEKSQYLSWAQLKSMADEGVIIANHGYEHDSMVRISEGLTQAQWLSKQTELLLKAEAIIKEKTGQSWRYYAYPYGEYDLAVQAWAKANNFVAFSQQSGAIDLSTDLTSVPRFPASKPYDKLSSLRDKLNSLAFHISFTGDNAETVFKYKEAKSIIFDVDTSDFYKSALSCYISSLGKQKITWHDDKSFSITFSDDLPVGRVRANCTAASISKPGRYYWYSKPWFILKEDGSWYHL
;
A
#
# COMPACT_ATOMS: atom_id res chain seq x y z
N MET A 1 60.43 13.84 45.00
CA MET A 1 59.87 14.24 43.68
C MET A 1 59.75 13.03 42.78
N LYS A 2 58.52 12.57 42.53
CA LYS A 2 58.05 11.94 41.28
C LYS A 2 56.57 11.58 41.46
N HIS A 3 55.71 12.45 40.93
CA HIS A 3 54.28 12.29 40.85
C HIS A 3 53.95 11.14 39.89
N MET A 4 53.17 10.15 40.35
CA MET A 4 52.63 9.09 39.50
C MET A 4 51.20 9.47 39.12
N TRP A 5 51.07 9.99 37.90
CA TRP A 5 49.82 10.50 37.33
C TRP A 5 48.91 9.31 36.96
N ARG A 6 47.75 9.20 37.61
CA ARG A 6 46.67 8.30 37.19
C ARG A 6 46.12 8.76 35.84
N ARG A 7 46.30 7.98 34.79
CA ARG A 7 45.54 8.13 33.53
C ARG A 7 44.24 7.33 33.66
N LEU A 8 43.14 8.04 33.90
CA LEU A 8 41.79 7.53 33.68
C LEU A 8 41.58 7.49 32.15
N LEU A 9 41.52 6.28 31.58
CA LEU A 9 41.01 6.09 30.23
C LEU A 9 39.48 6.21 30.29
N SER A 10 38.95 7.36 29.88
CA SER A 10 37.53 7.51 29.56
C SER A 10 37.26 6.75 28.27
N VAL A 11 36.68 5.55 28.37
CA VAL A 11 36.12 4.83 27.22
C VAL A 11 34.80 5.53 26.87
N SER A 12 34.85 6.45 25.90
CA SER A 12 33.65 6.96 25.26
C SER A 12 33.03 5.83 24.44
N LEU A 13 32.01 5.17 25.01
CA LEU A 13 31.17 4.23 24.30
C LEU A 13 30.34 5.03 23.28
N LEU A 14 30.85 5.15 22.05
CA LEU A 14 30.06 5.56 20.90
C LEU A 14 28.98 4.49 20.72
N LEU A 15 27.78 4.73 21.26
CA LEU A 15 26.59 4.02 20.79
C LEU A 15 26.41 4.42 19.33
N SER A 16 26.93 3.60 18.43
CA SER A 16 26.47 3.54 17.06
C SER A 16 25.00 3.15 17.13
N VAL A 17 24.10 4.14 17.15
CA VAL A 17 22.72 3.92 16.77
C VAL A 17 22.79 3.58 15.29
N THR A 18 22.95 2.29 14.99
CA THR A 18 22.70 1.77 13.66
C THR A 18 21.24 2.11 13.40
N LEU A 19 21.00 3.15 12.58
CA LEU A 19 19.72 3.40 11.97
C LEU A 19 19.45 2.22 11.03
N SER A 20 19.07 1.08 11.61
CA SER A 20 18.46 0.00 10.88
C SER A 20 17.31 0.63 10.12
N SER A 21 17.35 0.69 8.79
CA SER A 21 16.20 1.18 8.02
C SER A 21 14.98 0.32 8.37
N HIS A 22 14.05 0.92 9.10
CA HIS A 22 12.90 0.29 9.72
C HIS A 22 11.75 0.29 8.70
N ALA A 23 11.82 -0.62 7.73
CA ALA A 23 10.84 -0.73 6.67
C ALA A 23 9.86 -1.87 6.94
N ALA A 24 8.59 -1.63 6.70
CA ALA A 24 7.53 -2.62 6.77
C ALA A 24 6.84 -2.79 5.41
N VAL A 25 6.17 -3.92 5.23
CA VAL A 25 5.45 -4.25 3.99
C VAL A 25 3.98 -4.50 4.30
N ILE A 26 3.09 -3.92 3.50
CA ILE A 26 1.66 -4.24 3.57
C ILE A 26 1.30 -5.08 2.35
N LEU A 27 0.79 -6.29 2.58
CA LEU A 27 0.30 -7.18 1.53
C LEU A 27 -1.20 -6.98 1.33
N GLN A 28 -1.61 -6.88 0.07
CA GLN A 28 -3.01 -6.78 -0.32
C GLN A 28 -3.46 -8.05 -1.06
N TYR A 29 -4.56 -8.61 -0.58
CA TYR A 29 -5.31 -9.71 -1.18
C TYR A 29 -6.78 -9.30 -1.37
N HIS A 30 -7.54 -10.08 -2.14
CA HIS A 30 -9.01 -9.97 -2.16
C HIS A 30 -9.62 -11.36 -1.93
N HIS A 31 -9.43 -12.27 -2.90
CA HIS A 31 -9.94 -13.63 -2.81
C HIS A 31 -8.83 -14.62 -2.47
N VAL A 32 -9.14 -15.56 -1.58
CA VAL A 32 -8.38 -16.81 -1.40
C VAL A 32 -9.23 -17.95 -1.95
N SER A 33 -9.15 -18.17 -3.26
CA SER A 33 -10.00 -19.12 -3.98
C SER A 33 -9.40 -19.50 -5.33
N GLU A 34 -9.76 -20.70 -5.82
CA GLU A 34 -9.44 -21.19 -7.16
C GLU A 34 -10.55 -20.89 -8.18
N SER A 35 -11.75 -20.54 -7.72
CA SER A 35 -12.97 -20.44 -8.55
C SER A 35 -13.43 -19.00 -8.84
N THR A 36 -12.68 -18.00 -8.39
CA THR A 36 -12.95 -16.58 -8.61
C THR A 36 -12.04 -16.01 -9.71
N PRO A 37 -12.34 -14.83 -10.28
CA PRO A 37 -11.52 -14.25 -11.34
C PRO A 37 -10.04 -14.17 -10.96
N ALA A 38 -9.17 -14.66 -11.83
CA ALA A 38 -7.75 -14.81 -11.52
C ALA A 38 -7.08 -13.48 -11.15
N SER A 39 -7.50 -12.35 -11.75
CA SER A 39 -6.89 -11.02 -11.54
C SER A 39 -6.84 -10.53 -10.09
N THR A 40 -7.67 -11.08 -9.20
CA THR A 40 -7.75 -10.71 -7.77
C THR A 40 -7.73 -11.94 -6.85
N SER A 41 -7.36 -13.10 -7.38
CA SER A 41 -7.39 -14.37 -6.65
C SER A 41 -6.02 -14.98 -6.43
N ILE A 42 -5.83 -15.57 -5.26
CA ILE A 42 -4.76 -16.51 -4.94
C ILE A 42 -5.39 -17.82 -4.50
N SER A 43 -4.78 -18.95 -4.84
CA SER A 43 -5.28 -20.23 -4.33
C SER A 43 -5.04 -20.36 -2.83
N PRO A 44 -5.88 -21.10 -2.09
CA PRO A 44 -5.60 -21.41 -0.68
C PRO A 44 -4.21 -22.04 -0.49
N LYS A 45 -3.77 -22.88 -1.43
CA LYS A 45 -2.45 -23.52 -1.36
C LYS A 45 -1.31 -22.52 -1.53
N GLN A 46 -1.40 -21.62 -2.51
CA GLN A 46 -0.37 -20.60 -2.74
C GLN A 46 -0.37 -19.55 -1.62
N PHE A 47 -1.54 -19.24 -1.05
CA PHE A 47 -1.65 -18.38 0.12
C PHE A 47 -0.96 -18.99 1.36
N GLU A 48 -1.15 -20.28 1.62
CA GLU A 48 -0.42 -21.00 2.68
C GLU A 48 1.09 -20.98 2.45
N VAL A 49 1.55 -21.08 1.20
CA VAL A 49 2.97 -20.93 0.83
C VAL A 49 3.50 -19.54 1.18
N HIS A 50 2.71 -18.47 0.97
CA HIS A 50 3.11 -17.12 1.38
C HIS A 50 3.29 -17.02 2.88
N LEU A 51 2.33 -17.51 3.67
CA LEU A 51 2.39 -17.41 5.14
C LEU A 51 3.51 -18.27 5.73
N GLN A 52 3.71 -19.46 5.18
CA GLN A 52 4.82 -20.33 5.57
C GLN A 52 6.17 -19.66 5.28
N TYR A 53 6.31 -18.99 4.13
CA TYR A 53 7.53 -18.24 3.81
C TYR A 53 7.79 -17.11 4.82
N LEU A 54 6.77 -16.36 5.23
CA LEU A 54 6.91 -15.32 6.26
C LEU A 54 7.48 -15.91 7.56
N LYS A 55 6.89 -17.02 8.01
CA LYS A 55 7.34 -17.75 9.21
C LYS A 55 8.77 -18.25 9.07
N ASP A 56 9.11 -18.92 7.97
CA ASP A 56 10.42 -19.55 7.77
C ASP A 56 11.55 -18.54 7.58
N ASN A 57 11.25 -17.29 7.21
CA ASN A 57 12.24 -16.25 6.90
C ASN A 57 12.28 -15.12 7.94
N ASN A 58 11.74 -15.37 9.13
CA ASN A 58 11.74 -14.46 10.28
C ASN A 58 11.08 -13.11 9.97
N PHE A 59 9.96 -13.13 9.25
CA PHE A 59 9.08 -11.96 9.17
C PHE A 59 8.15 -11.94 10.37
N THR A 60 7.91 -10.75 10.91
CA THR A 60 6.94 -10.55 11.99
C THR A 60 5.66 -10.03 11.39
N VAL A 61 4.58 -10.82 11.44
CA VAL A 61 3.27 -10.35 11.00
C VAL A 61 2.60 -9.60 12.16
N VAL A 62 2.33 -8.32 11.97
CA VAL A 62 1.78 -7.43 13.00
C VAL A 62 0.41 -6.88 12.57
N PRO A 63 -0.46 -6.49 13.52
CA PRO A 63 -1.69 -5.79 13.17
C PRO A 63 -1.35 -4.51 12.40
N LEU A 64 -2.15 -4.20 11.38
CA LEU A 64 -1.93 -3.00 10.56
C LEU A 64 -1.87 -1.73 11.43
N SER A 65 -2.64 -1.69 12.51
CA SER A 65 -2.67 -0.58 13.45
C SER A 65 -1.33 -0.30 14.11
N GLU A 66 -0.52 -1.32 14.40
CA GLU A 66 0.80 -1.14 15.00
C GLU A 66 1.73 -0.37 14.06
N LEU A 67 1.73 -0.72 12.76
CA LEU A 67 2.54 -0.03 11.76
C LEU A 67 2.11 1.43 11.60
N ILE A 68 0.80 1.66 11.48
CA ILE A 68 0.26 3.02 11.28
C ILE A 68 0.45 3.88 12.52
N ASP A 69 0.27 3.33 13.72
CA ASP A 69 0.53 4.04 14.97
C ASP A 69 2.02 4.36 15.12
N GLY A 70 2.91 3.43 14.74
CA GLY A 70 4.35 3.66 14.71
C GLY A 70 4.72 4.85 13.85
N ILE A 71 4.20 4.91 12.61
CA ILE A 71 4.42 6.05 11.70
C ILE A 71 3.86 7.35 12.30
N LYS A 72 2.61 7.35 12.79
CA LYS A 72 1.98 8.55 13.38
C LYS A 72 2.74 9.07 14.60
N LYS A 73 3.26 8.17 15.45
CA LYS A 73 3.99 8.48 16.68
C LYS A 73 5.50 8.64 16.45
N GLN A 74 5.97 8.52 15.20
CA GLN A 74 7.38 8.55 14.82
C GLN A 74 8.22 7.55 15.64
N GLN A 75 7.66 6.36 15.89
CA GLN A 75 8.31 5.25 16.58
C GLN A 75 8.88 4.27 15.57
N PRO A 76 10.12 3.78 15.73
CA PRO A 76 10.73 2.82 14.83
C PRO A 76 9.83 1.61 14.55
N LEU A 77 9.64 1.27 13.27
CA LEU A 77 8.94 0.05 12.86
C LEU A 77 9.89 -1.16 12.98
N PRO A 78 9.49 -2.30 13.56
CA PRO A 78 10.39 -3.45 13.58
C PRO A 78 10.77 -3.87 12.16
N ASP A 79 12.04 -4.20 11.92
CA ASP A 79 12.47 -4.65 10.58
C ASP A 79 11.78 -5.98 10.23
N LYS A 80 11.57 -6.23 8.92
CA LYS A 80 10.81 -7.38 8.41
C LYS A 80 9.38 -7.48 9.00
N SER A 81 8.77 -6.35 9.34
CA SER A 81 7.36 -6.34 9.71
C SER A 81 6.46 -6.40 8.49
N VAL A 82 5.39 -7.19 8.59
CA VAL A 82 4.40 -7.36 7.53
C VAL A 82 3.00 -7.18 8.08
N ALA A 83 2.15 -6.42 7.41
CA ALA A 83 0.71 -6.42 7.64
C ALA A 83 0.00 -7.11 6.48
N ILE A 84 -1.04 -7.88 6.78
CA ILE A 84 -1.86 -8.59 5.79
C ILE A 84 -3.22 -7.90 5.72
N THR A 85 -3.65 -7.51 4.52
CA THR A 85 -4.95 -6.86 4.29
C THR A 85 -5.73 -7.57 3.20
N PHE A 86 -7.05 -7.68 3.38
CA PHE A 86 -8.02 -8.15 2.39
C PHE A 86 -8.97 -7.02 2.04
N ASP A 87 -9.20 -6.80 0.76
CA ASP A 87 -10.21 -5.87 0.27
C ASP A 87 -11.54 -6.61 -0.02
N ASP A 88 -12.64 -5.85 -0.11
CA ASP A 88 -14.00 -6.26 -0.51
C ASP A 88 -14.79 -7.20 0.42
N ALA A 89 -14.16 -7.78 1.44
CA ALA A 89 -14.83 -8.63 2.43
C ALA A 89 -15.52 -9.88 1.83
N TYR A 90 -14.86 -10.55 0.89
CA TYR A 90 -15.38 -11.78 0.30
C TYR A 90 -15.49 -12.92 1.32
N ILE A 91 -16.53 -13.74 1.17
CA ILE A 91 -16.81 -14.89 2.06
C ILE A 91 -15.65 -15.89 2.11
N ASN A 92 -14.88 -16.01 1.03
CA ASN A 92 -13.73 -16.91 0.98
C ASN A 92 -12.54 -16.48 1.86
N VAL A 93 -12.53 -15.23 2.35
CA VAL A 93 -11.61 -14.82 3.42
C VAL A 93 -11.92 -15.61 4.71
N LEU A 94 -13.19 -15.77 5.05
CA LEU A 94 -13.59 -16.58 6.21
C LEU A 94 -13.43 -18.08 5.94
N THR A 95 -13.89 -18.59 4.80
CA THR A 95 -13.92 -20.05 4.60
C THR A 95 -12.55 -20.65 4.26
N ASN A 96 -11.68 -19.88 3.60
CA ASN A 96 -10.40 -20.38 3.10
C ASN A 96 -9.19 -19.70 3.73
N ALA A 97 -9.19 -18.37 3.86
CA ALA A 97 -8.02 -17.63 4.37
C ALA A 97 -7.88 -17.75 5.89
N LYS A 98 -8.96 -17.52 6.65
CA LYS A 98 -8.96 -17.51 8.13
C LYS A 98 -8.40 -18.82 8.72
N PRO A 99 -8.82 -20.04 8.31
CA PRO A 99 -8.26 -21.27 8.86
C PRO A 99 -6.76 -21.40 8.63
N ILE A 100 -6.22 -20.81 7.55
CA ILE A 100 -4.78 -20.80 7.28
C ILE A 100 -4.11 -19.76 8.20
N LEU A 101 -4.60 -18.53 8.26
CA LEU A 101 -4.09 -17.46 9.13
C LEU A 101 -4.05 -17.88 10.61
N ASP A 102 -5.10 -18.56 11.09
CA ASP A 102 -5.21 -19.04 12.47
C ASP A 102 -4.08 -20.04 12.82
N LYS A 103 -3.68 -20.94 11.89
CA LYS A 103 -2.55 -21.87 12.09
C LYS A 103 -1.24 -21.15 12.37
N PHE A 104 -1.07 -19.95 11.82
CA PHE A 104 0.12 -19.11 12.00
C PHE A 104 -0.06 -18.07 13.11
N SER A 105 -1.28 -17.91 13.64
CA SER A 105 -1.65 -16.83 14.56
C SER A 105 -1.33 -15.44 13.98
N PHE A 106 -1.54 -15.27 12.67
CA PHE A 106 -1.21 -14.04 11.97
C PHE A 106 -2.40 -13.06 11.97
N PRO A 107 -2.22 -11.82 12.45
CA PRO A 107 -3.26 -10.79 12.40
C PRO A 107 -3.47 -10.30 10.97
N TYR A 108 -4.67 -9.78 10.70
CA TYR A 108 -5.03 -9.24 9.39
C TYR A 108 -6.14 -8.19 9.50
N THR A 109 -6.27 -7.42 8.42
CA THR A 109 -7.29 -6.39 8.24
C THR A 109 -8.21 -6.75 7.09
N ILE A 110 -9.51 -6.46 7.21
CA ILE A 110 -10.48 -6.55 6.12
C ILE A 110 -11.04 -5.15 5.87
N TYR A 111 -10.87 -4.64 4.66
CA TYR A 111 -11.56 -3.43 4.19
C TYR A 111 -12.92 -3.82 3.63
N VAL A 112 -13.98 -3.17 4.11
CA VAL A 112 -15.38 -3.53 3.83
C VAL A 112 -16.11 -2.42 3.09
N ASN A 113 -17.11 -2.81 2.29
CA ASN A 113 -18.06 -1.90 1.65
C ASN A 113 -19.46 -2.03 2.28
N PRO A 114 -19.86 -1.18 3.24
CA PRO A 114 -21.11 -1.36 3.97
C PRO A 114 -22.37 -1.42 3.09
N GLY A 115 -22.44 -0.66 2.00
CA GLY A 115 -23.56 -0.71 1.07
C GLY A 115 -23.69 -2.07 0.38
N ILE A 116 -22.56 -2.63 -0.08
CA ILE A 116 -22.49 -3.96 -0.69
C ILE A 116 -22.86 -5.05 0.33
N ILE A 117 -22.31 -5.00 1.53
CA ILE A 117 -22.61 -5.99 2.58
C ILE A 117 -24.09 -5.94 2.94
N ASN A 118 -24.65 -4.76 3.21
CA ASN A 118 -26.07 -4.60 3.57
C ASN A 118 -27.01 -5.22 2.52
N ARG A 119 -26.71 -5.10 1.23
CA ARG A 119 -27.52 -5.70 0.15
C ARG A 119 -27.41 -7.21 0.07
N ASN A 120 -26.40 -7.81 0.69
CA ASN A 120 -26.12 -9.24 0.62
C ASN A 120 -26.23 -9.96 1.98
N ASP A 121 -26.39 -9.22 3.08
CA ASP A 121 -26.32 -9.72 4.46
C ASP A 121 -27.33 -10.84 4.76
N SER A 122 -28.54 -10.73 4.21
CA SER A 122 -29.62 -11.72 4.37
C SER A 122 -29.63 -12.84 3.31
N LYS A 123 -28.68 -12.83 2.36
CA LYS A 123 -28.64 -13.84 1.29
C LYS A 123 -27.96 -15.10 1.77
N GLU A 124 -28.66 -16.23 1.65
CA GLU A 124 -28.13 -17.55 2.01
C GLU A 124 -26.82 -17.92 1.27
N LYS A 125 -26.70 -17.49 0.00
CA LYS A 125 -25.52 -17.73 -0.85
C LYS A 125 -24.81 -16.42 -1.23
N SER A 126 -24.52 -15.60 -0.23
CA SER A 126 -23.72 -14.38 -0.42
C SER A 126 -22.27 -14.71 -0.80
N GLN A 127 -21.69 -13.93 -1.72
CA GLN A 127 -20.24 -13.95 -2.00
C GLN A 127 -19.43 -13.07 -1.02
N TYR A 128 -20.12 -12.34 -0.15
CA TYR A 128 -19.56 -11.41 0.83
C TYR A 128 -19.85 -11.89 2.25
N LEU A 129 -18.97 -11.51 3.17
CA LEU A 129 -19.17 -11.70 4.61
C LEU A 129 -20.41 -10.93 5.07
N SER A 130 -21.19 -11.56 5.96
CA SER A 130 -22.28 -10.90 6.67
C SER A 130 -21.75 -10.04 7.83
N TRP A 131 -22.57 -9.13 8.34
CA TRP A 131 -22.20 -8.34 9.53
C TRP A 131 -22.00 -9.21 10.76
N ALA A 132 -22.78 -10.28 10.92
CA ALA A 132 -22.59 -11.22 12.02
C ALA A 132 -21.21 -11.90 11.95
N GLN A 133 -20.77 -12.29 10.74
CA GLN A 133 -19.44 -12.87 10.51
C GLN A 133 -18.34 -11.84 10.76
N LEU A 134 -18.48 -10.62 10.23
CA LEU A 134 -17.52 -9.54 10.44
C LEU A 134 -17.40 -9.16 11.92
N LYS A 135 -18.51 -9.12 12.66
CA LYS A 135 -18.51 -8.89 14.11
C LYS A 135 -17.77 -10.00 14.86
N SER A 136 -18.03 -11.27 14.54
CA SER A 136 -17.30 -12.40 15.15
C SER A 136 -15.79 -12.29 14.91
N MET A 137 -15.38 -11.98 13.68
CA MET A 137 -13.96 -11.80 13.34
C MET A 137 -13.37 -10.57 14.05
N ALA A 138 -14.13 -9.48 14.17
CA ALA A 138 -13.72 -8.29 14.90
C ALA A 138 -13.49 -8.57 16.40
N ASP A 139 -14.34 -9.39 17.01
CA ASP A 139 -14.22 -9.82 18.41
C ASP A 139 -12.99 -10.71 18.66
N GLU A 140 -12.52 -11.40 17.61
CA GLU A 140 -11.27 -12.17 17.61
C GLU A 140 -10.03 -11.28 17.34
N GLY A 141 -10.20 -9.97 17.16
CA GLY A 141 -9.11 -9.01 16.95
C GLY A 141 -8.78 -8.71 15.49
N VAL A 142 -9.57 -9.19 14.52
CA VAL A 142 -9.44 -8.78 13.11
C VAL A 142 -9.84 -7.31 12.98
N ILE A 143 -9.02 -6.52 12.27
CA ILE A 143 -9.33 -5.11 12.00
C ILE A 143 -10.35 -5.05 10.86
N ILE A 144 -11.50 -4.41 11.10
CA ILE A 144 -12.50 -4.11 10.07
C ILE A 144 -12.41 -2.62 9.73
N ALA A 145 -12.10 -2.32 8.47
CA ALA A 145 -11.75 -0.98 7.98
C ALA A 145 -12.57 -0.59 6.74
N ASN A 146 -12.49 0.67 6.33
CA ASN A 146 -13.41 1.27 5.37
C ASN A 146 -12.90 1.13 3.92
N HIS A 147 -13.69 0.53 3.03
CA HIS A 147 -13.41 0.49 1.59
C HIS A 147 -14.36 1.38 0.77
N GLY A 148 -15.07 2.30 1.43
CA GLY A 148 -16.10 3.14 0.84
C GLY A 148 -17.47 2.49 0.88
N TYR A 149 -18.54 3.26 0.71
CA TYR A 149 -19.90 2.74 0.85
C TYR A 149 -20.29 1.78 -0.28
N GLU A 150 -19.98 2.14 -1.54
CA GLU A 150 -20.40 1.40 -2.76
C GLU A 150 -19.26 0.95 -3.67
N HIS A 151 -17.99 1.05 -3.22
CA HIS A 151 -16.81 0.79 -4.04
C HIS A 151 -16.66 1.76 -5.24
N ASP A 152 -17.07 3.03 -5.03
CA ASP A 152 -16.92 4.11 -6.01
C ASP A 152 -15.43 4.48 -6.21
N SER A 153 -15.01 4.73 -7.45
CA SER A 153 -13.69 5.34 -7.69
C SER A 153 -13.73 6.82 -7.33
N MET A 154 -12.75 7.27 -6.56
CA MET A 154 -12.69 8.65 -6.05
C MET A 154 -12.32 9.68 -7.13
N VAL A 155 -11.63 9.25 -8.19
CA VAL A 155 -11.18 10.14 -9.29
C VAL A 155 -12.15 10.16 -10.47
N ARG A 156 -13.10 9.22 -10.52
CA ARG A 156 -14.11 9.12 -11.59
C ARG A 156 -15.37 9.86 -11.19
N ILE A 157 -15.34 11.18 -11.37
CA ILE A 157 -16.46 12.06 -11.04
C ILE A 157 -17.68 11.67 -11.87
N SER A 158 -18.83 11.47 -11.19
CA SER A 158 -20.09 11.18 -11.87
C SER A 158 -20.54 12.34 -12.75
N GLU A 159 -21.19 12.01 -13.88
CA GLU A 159 -21.69 12.99 -14.85
C GLU A 159 -22.56 14.07 -14.17
N GLY A 160 -22.35 15.32 -14.57
CA GLY A 160 -23.09 16.48 -14.05
C GLY A 160 -22.61 17.00 -12.69
N LEU A 161 -21.61 16.39 -12.06
CA LEU A 161 -21.02 16.89 -10.82
C LEU A 161 -19.69 17.61 -11.06
N THR A 162 -19.50 18.70 -10.34
CA THR A 162 -18.17 19.29 -10.12
C THR A 162 -17.34 18.43 -9.16
N GLN A 163 -16.02 18.57 -9.17
CA GLN A 163 -15.14 17.89 -8.22
C GLN A 163 -15.51 18.19 -6.77
N ALA A 164 -15.87 19.44 -6.44
CA ALA A 164 -16.29 19.82 -5.09
C ALA A 164 -17.59 19.11 -4.66
N GLN A 165 -18.60 19.07 -5.52
CA GLN A 165 -19.85 18.35 -5.24
C GLN A 165 -19.62 16.84 -5.10
N TRP A 166 -18.75 16.27 -5.94
CA TRP A 166 -18.36 14.87 -5.86
C TRP A 166 -17.69 14.55 -4.52
N LEU A 167 -16.66 15.31 -4.13
CA LEU A 167 -15.96 15.11 -2.85
C LEU A 167 -16.86 15.39 -1.63
N SER A 168 -17.82 16.31 -1.75
CA SER A 168 -18.84 16.52 -0.70
C SER A 168 -19.72 15.26 -0.54
N LYS A 169 -20.25 14.73 -1.63
CA LYS A 169 -21.03 13.47 -1.62
C LYS A 169 -20.20 12.31 -1.07
N GLN A 170 -18.94 12.18 -1.50
CA GLN A 170 -18.06 11.12 -1.02
C GLN A 170 -17.70 11.27 0.46
N THR A 171 -17.64 12.49 0.99
CA THR A 171 -17.51 12.72 2.44
C THR A 171 -18.68 12.14 3.21
N GLU A 172 -19.91 12.40 2.77
CA GLU A 172 -21.12 11.84 3.40
C GLU A 172 -21.10 10.31 3.38
N LEU A 173 -20.75 9.71 2.24
CA LEU A 173 -20.67 8.26 2.08
C LEU A 173 -19.53 7.63 2.90
N LEU A 174 -18.36 8.26 2.97
CA LEU A 174 -17.23 7.82 3.78
C LEU A 174 -17.60 7.77 5.27
N LEU A 175 -18.18 8.86 5.78
CA LEU A 175 -18.57 8.97 7.19
C LEU A 175 -19.74 8.05 7.53
N LYS A 176 -20.70 7.89 6.63
CA LYS A 176 -21.77 6.90 6.76
C LYS A 176 -21.21 5.47 6.83
N ALA A 177 -20.28 5.12 5.94
CA ALA A 177 -19.64 3.81 5.95
C ALA A 177 -18.89 3.56 7.27
N GLU A 178 -18.11 4.54 7.74
CA GLU A 178 -17.38 4.45 9.01
C GLU A 178 -18.34 4.30 10.21
N ALA A 179 -19.46 5.04 10.21
CA ALA A 179 -20.47 4.94 11.26
C ALA A 179 -21.12 3.55 11.31
N ILE A 180 -21.42 2.95 10.15
CA ILE A 180 -21.96 1.58 10.07
C ILE A 180 -20.92 0.57 10.56
N ILE A 181 -19.66 0.69 10.17
CA ILE A 181 -18.59 -0.20 10.66
C ILE A 181 -18.52 -0.13 12.18
N LYS A 182 -18.55 1.08 12.76
CA LYS A 182 -18.57 1.28 14.21
C LYS A 182 -19.79 0.66 14.89
N GLU A 183 -20.98 0.87 14.33
CA GLU A 183 -22.22 0.27 14.85
C GLU A 183 -22.16 -1.26 14.83
N LYS A 184 -21.72 -1.84 13.71
CA LYS A 184 -21.78 -3.29 13.48
C LYS A 184 -20.65 -4.07 14.11
N THR A 185 -19.48 -3.46 14.29
CA THR A 185 -18.25 -4.15 14.74
C THR A 185 -17.68 -3.60 16.05
N GLY A 186 -18.09 -2.40 16.47
CA GLY A 186 -17.49 -1.67 17.58
C GLY A 186 -16.17 -0.97 17.23
N GLN A 187 -15.67 -1.09 15.99
CA GLN A 187 -14.39 -0.53 15.56
C GLN A 187 -14.55 0.74 14.72
N SER A 188 -13.61 1.69 14.85
CA SER A 188 -13.52 2.86 13.96
C SER A 188 -12.06 3.30 13.86
N TRP A 189 -11.33 2.63 12.97
CA TRP A 189 -9.90 2.88 12.78
C TRP A 189 -9.60 4.11 11.94
N ARG A 190 -10.61 4.60 11.19
CA ARG A 190 -10.45 5.65 10.18
C ARG A 190 -9.34 5.31 9.17
N TYR A 191 -9.32 4.04 8.76
CA TYR A 191 -8.49 3.52 7.68
C TYR A 191 -9.35 3.37 6.44
N TYR A 192 -8.91 3.94 5.33
CA TYR A 192 -9.65 3.96 4.07
C TYR A 192 -8.82 3.35 2.95
N ALA A 193 -9.19 2.19 2.42
CA ALA A 193 -8.58 1.71 1.18
C ALA A 193 -9.34 2.34 0.01
N TYR A 194 -8.62 3.03 -0.90
CA TYR A 194 -9.23 3.56 -2.12
C TYR A 194 -9.71 2.39 -2.99
N PRO A 195 -10.99 2.34 -3.38
CA PRO A 195 -11.45 1.43 -4.43
C PRO A 195 -10.54 1.57 -5.65
N TYR A 196 -10.16 0.43 -6.22
CA TYR A 196 -9.25 0.36 -7.38
C TYR A 196 -7.81 0.88 -7.14
N GLY A 197 -7.50 1.37 -5.94
CA GLY A 197 -6.24 2.05 -5.63
C GLY A 197 -6.05 3.39 -6.34
N GLU A 198 -7.12 3.96 -6.91
CA GLU A 198 -7.08 5.20 -7.68
C GLU A 198 -7.21 6.43 -6.77
N TYR A 199 -6.30 7.39 -6.93
CA TYR A 199 -6.28 8.67 -6.20
C TYR A 199 -5.61 9.74 -7.05
N ASP A 200 -5.90 11.01 -6.77
CA ASP A 200 -5.20 12.19 -7.26
C ASP A 200 -4.87 13.14 -6.10
N LEU A 201 -4.28 14.31 -6.39
CA LEU A 201 -3.90 15.27 -5.35
C LEU A 201 -5.12 15.80 -4.57
N ALA A 202 -6.26 16.01 -5.25
CA ALA A 202 -7.48 16.48 -4.62
C ALA A 202 -8.06 15.43 -3.66
N VAL A 203 -8.01 14.15 -4.06
CA VAL A 203 -8.43 13.00 -3.25
C VAL A 203 -7.50 12.80 -2.05
N GLN A 204 -6.18 12.95 -2.20
CA GLN A 204 -5.25 12.91 -1.07
C GLN A 204 -5.52 14.04 -0.06
N ALA A 205 -5.74 15.27 -0.55
CA ALA A 205 -6.11 16.39 0.30
C ALA A 205 -7.46 16.16 1.00
N TRP A 206 -8.44 15.58 0.29
CA TRP A 206 -9.74 15.19 0.84
C TRP A 206 -9.62 14.14 1.95
N ALA A 207 -8.81 13.09 1.76
CA ALA A 207 -8.60 12.06 2.77
C ALA A 207 -7.98 12.64 4.05
N LYS A 208 -6.99 13.53 3.88
CA LYS A 208 -6.36 14.28 4.98
C LYS A 208 -7.36 15.16 5.71
N ALA A 209 -8.16 15.96 4.99
CA ALA A 209 -9.16 16.85 5.57
C ALA A 209 -10.24 16.08 6.37
N ASN A 210 -10.52 14.85 5.96
CA ASN A 210 -11.44 13.95 6.67
C ASN A 210 -10.77 13.16 7.80
N ASN A 211 -9.49 13.35 8.11
CA ASN A 211 -8.75 12.62 9.14
C ASN A 211 -8.79 11.09 8.95
N PHE A 212 -8.54 10.62 7.73
CA PHE A 212 -8.35 9.21 7.43
C PHE A 212 -6.91 8.92 7.04
N VAL A 213 -6.40 7.75 7.43
CA VAL A 213 -5.22 7.15 6.79
C VAL A 213 -5.73 6.40 5.58
N ALA A 214 -5.18 6.69 4.42
CA ALA A 214 -5.66 6.15 3.16
C ALA A 214 -4.63 5.26 2.47
N PHE A 215 -5.11 4.15 1.92
CA PHE A 215 -4.30 3.06 1.38
C PHE A 215 -4.62 2.88 -0.09
N SER A 216 -3.59 2.79 -0.91
CA SER A 216 -3.69 2.62 -2.35
C SER A 216 -3.06 1.28 -2.77
N GLN A 217 -2.88 1.07 -4.07
CA GLN A 217 -2.42 -0.22 -4.62
C GLN A 217 -1.09 -0.11 -5.40
N GLN A 218 -0.35 1.00 -5.25
CA GLN A 218 1.01 1.09 -5.75
C GLN A 218 1.99 0.33 -4.85
N SER A 219 2.97 -0.29 -5.48
CA SER A 219 3.96 -1.16 -4.82
C SER A 219 5.05 -0.35 -4.12
N GLY A 220 5.28 -0.61 -2.84
CA GLY A 220 6.34 0.02 -2.06
C GLY A 220 6.30 -0.43 -0.60
N ALA A 221 7.46 -0.44 0.05
CA ALA A 221 7.54 -0.56 1.50
C ALA A 221 7.24 0.78 2.16
N ILE A 222 6.87 0.72 3.44
CA ILE A 222 6.55 1.88 4.27
C ILE A 222 7.60 2.05 5.36
N ASP A 223 7.73 3.28 5.83
CA ASP A 223 8.50 3.66 7.01
C ASP A 223 7.97 4.99 7.59
N LEU A 224 8.74 5.62 8.48
CA LEU A 224 8.29 6.79 9.23
C LEU A 224 8.01 8.05 8.39
N SER A 225 8.49 8.13 7.15
CA SER A 225 8.22 9.26 6.25
C SER A 225 7.07 8.98 5.28
N THR A 226 6.39 7.84 5.41
CA THR A 226 5.32 7.47 4.48
C THR A 226 4.15 8.46 4.55
N ASP A 227 3.73 8.95 3.38
CA ASP A 227 2.51 9.76 3.26
C ASP A 227 1.28 8.92 3.60
N LEU A 228 0.61 9.29 4.69
CA LEU A 228 -0.57 8.60 5.20
C LEU A 228 -1.83 8.82 4.35
N THR A 229 -1.76 9.60 3.27
CA THR A 229 -2.88 9.81 2.34
C THR A 229 -2.82 8.88 1.12
N SER A 230 -1.74 8.12 0.94
CA SER A 230 -1.56 7.16 -0.16
C SER A 230 -0.61 6.03 0.23
N VAL A 231 -0.84 5.41 1.40
CA VAL A 231 0.00 4.33 1.93
C VAL A 231 0.08 3.17 0.92
N PRO A 232 1.28 2.80 0.43
CA PRO A 232 1.44 1.77 -0.59
C PRO A 232 1.17 0.37 -0.02
N ARG A 233 0.66 -0.51 -0.89
CA ARG A 233 0.45 -1.93 -0.59
C ARG A 233 0.91 -2.76 -1.78
N PHE A 234 1.46 -3.94 -1.52
CA PHE A 234 1.82 -4.88 -2.58
C PHE A 234 0.66 -5.82 -2.88
N PRO A 235 0.07 -5.78 -4.09
CA PRO A 235 -0.80 -6.85 -4.55
C PRO A 235 -0.03 -8.17 -4.54
N ALA A 236 -0.61 -9.18 -3.89
CA ALA A 236 -0.04 -10.51 -3.71
C ALA A 236 -0.95 -11.64 -4.23
N SER A 237 -1.99 -11.28 -5.00
CA SER A 237 -2.82 -12.20 -5.79
C SER A 237 -2.31 -12.30 -7.23
N LYS A 238 -2.79 -13.25 -8.04
CA LYS A 238 -2.38 -13.40 -9.44
C LYS A 238 -2.55 -12.08 -10.21
N PRO A 239 -1.61 -11.73 -11.12
CA PRO A 239 -0.42 -12.50 -11.52
C PRO A 239 0.79 -12.34 -10.58
N TYR A 240 0.62 -11.71 -9.42
CA TYR A 240 1.67 -11.33 -8.48
C TYR A 240 1.85 -12.30 -7.31
N ASP A 241 1.23 -13.47 -7.37
CA ASP A 241 1.23 -14.52 -6.35
C ASP A 241 2.47 -15.43 -6.38
N LYS A 242 3.39 -15.22 -7.32
CA LYS A 242 4.62 -16.02 -7.39
C LYS A 242 5.55 -15.66 -6.24
N LEU A 243 5.95 -16.67 -5.46
CA LEU A 243 6.82 -16.51 -4.30
C LEU A 243 8.16 -15.83 -4.64
N SER A 244 8.72 -16.10 -5.82
CA SER A 244 9.97 -15.47 -6.26
C SER A 244 9.89 -13.94 -6.31
N SER A 245 8.79 -13.40 -6.86
CA SER A 245 8.56 -11.95 -6.88
C SER A 245 8.16 -11.42 -5.51
N LEU A 246 7.37 -12.19 -4.74
CA LEU A 246 6.96 -11.79 -3.41
C LEU A 246 8.15 -11.62 -2.47
N ARG A 247 9.16 -12.48 -2.55
CA ARG A 247 10.40 -12.38 -1.75
C ARG A 247 11.05 -11.00 -1.89
N ASP A 248 11.18 -10.52 -3.13
CA ASP A 248 11.87 -9.26 -3.40
C ASP A 248 11.05 -8.07 -2.85
N LYS A 249 9.71 -8.14 -2.96
CA LYS A 249 8.78 -7.17 -2.38
C LYS A 249 8.85 -7.16 -0.85
N LEU A 250 8.85 -8.33 -0.22
CA LEU A 250 8.92 -8.48 1.23
C LEU A 250 10.23 -7.93 1.83
N ASN A 251 11.33 -8.02 1.09
CA ASN A 251 12.63 -7.49 1.51
C ASN A 251 12.86 -6.03 1.07
N SER A 252 11.85 -5.37 0.51
CA SER A 252 12.00 -3.98 0.06
C SER A 252 12.22 -3.01 1.24
N LEU A 253 12.78 -1.86 0.90
CA LEU A 253 12.97 -0.69 1.75
C LEU A 253 12.12 0.44 1.20
N ALA A 254 11.57 1.28 2.08
CA ALA A 254 10.84 2.47 1.67
C ALA A 254 11.79 3.41 0.90
N PHE A 255 11.41 3.79 -0.32
CA PHE A 255 12.22 4.67 -1.15
C PHE A 255 11.62 6.07 -1.11
N HIS A 256 12.33 7.00 -0.47
CA HIS A 256 11.83 8.35 -0.23
C HIS A 256 11.94 9.18 -1.50
N ILE A 257 10.77 9.36 -2.12
CA ILE A 257 10.61 10.13 -3.34
C ILE A 257 9.49 11.14 -3.11
N SER A 258 9.74 12.39 -3.47
CA SER A 258 8.78 13.48 -3.51
C SER A 258 8.58 13.97 -4.94
N PHE A 259 7.47 14.68 -5.15
CA PHE A 259 7.10 15.26 -6.42
C PHE A 259 6.58 16.68 -6.20
N THR A 260 6.87 17.56 -7.14
CA THR A 260 6.41 18.95 -7.14
C THR A 260 5.63 19.26 -8.42
N GLY A 261 4.63 20.15 -8.31
CA GLY A 261 3.78 20.57 -9.43
C GLY A 261 3.15 19.38 -10.17
N ASP A 262 3.15 19.45 -11.50
CA ASP A 262 2.54 18.47 -12.40
C ASP A 262 3.11 17.05 -12.25
N ASN A 263 4.32 16.88 -11.71
CA ASN A 263 4.89 15.54 -11.48
C ASN A 263 4.14 14.77 -10.37
N ALA A 264 3.44 15.48 -9.49
CA ALA A 264 2.68 14.88 -8.41
C ALA A 264 1.33 14.33 -8.90
N GLU A 265 0.86 14.73 -10.08
CA GLU A 265 -0.37 14.24 -10.68
C GLU A 265 -0.33 12.74 -10.96
N THR A 266 -1.52 12.14 -11.01
CA THR A 266 -1.73 10.71 -11.26
C THR A 266 -2.68 10.49 -12.42
N VAL A 267 -3.51 11.47 -12.80
CA VAL A 267 -4.46 11.36 -13.91
C VAL A 267 -3.95 12.19 -15.08
N PHE A 268 -3.81 11.57 -16.24
CA PHE A 268 -3.29 12.22 -17.45
C PHE A 268 -4.18 11.89 -18.64
N LYS A 269 -4.32 12.85 -19.57
CA LYS A 269 -4.85 12.57 -20.90
C LYS A 269 -3.85 11.72 -21.68
N TYR A 270 -4.37 10.94 -22.61
CA TYR A 270 -3.51 10.17 -23.50
C TYR A 270 -2.52 11.09 -24.24
N LYS A 271 -1.25 10.67 -24.30
CA LYS A 271 -0.10 11.40 -24.88
C LYS A 271 0.32 12.70 -24.18
N GLU A 272 -0.29 13.05 -23.03
CA GLU A 272 0.04 14.28 -22.31
C GLU A 272 1.40 14.21 -21.60
N ALA A 273 1.66 13.12 -20.88
CA ALA A 273 2.91 12.94 -20.15
C ALA A 273 3.99 12.28 -21.03
N LYS A 274 5.18 12.89 -21.09
CA LYS A 274 6.34 12.40 -21.86
C LYS A 274 7.57 12.13 -21.00
N SER A 275 7.60 12.69 -19.81
CA SER A 275 8.66 12.51 -18.82
C SER A 275 8.10 12.82 -17.45
N ILE A 276 8.82 12.37 -16.42
CA ILE A 276 8.55 12.76 -15.04
C ILE A 276 9.89 12.97 -14.33
N ILE A 277 9.92 13.92 -13.39
CA ILE A 277 11.05 14.18 -12.50
C ILE A 277 10.73 13.58 -11.12
N PHE A 278 11.72 12.90 -10.55
CA PHE A 278 11.68 12.31 -9.23
C PHE A 278 12.71 13.02 -8.35
N ASP A 279 12.26 13.55 -7.21
CA ASP A 279 13.12 14.11 -6.19
C ASP A 279 13.32 13.06 -5.08
N VAL A 280 14.54 12.62 -4.89
CA VAL A 280 14.96 11.49 -4.06
C VAL A 280 15.67 11.99 -2.81
N ASP A 281 15.14 11.61 -1.65
CA ASP A 281 15.75 11.93 -0.35
C ASP A 281 16.57 10.77 0.24
N THR A 282 16.53 9.61 -0.39
CA THR A 282 17.37 8.46 -0.03
C THR A 282 18.78 8.60 -0.61
N SER A 283 19.83 8.36 0.17
CA SER A 283 21.23 8.44 -0.28
C SER A 283 21.98 7.10 -0.25
N ASP A 284 21.41 6.05 0.36
CA ASP A 284 22.03 4.73 0.56
C ASP A 284 21.98 3.82 -0.68
N PHE A 285 22.28 4.35 -1.86
CA PHE A 285 22.38 3.57 -3.10
C PHE A 285 23.34 4.23 -4.10
N TYR A 286 23.93 3.44 -4.99
CA TYR A 286 24.67 3.99 -6.12
C TYR A 286 23.70 4.43 -7.22
N LYS A 287 23.83 5.65 -7.73
CA LYS A 287 23.01 6.16 -8.86
C LYS A 287 22.98 5.22 -10.07
N SER A 288 24.07 4.49 -10.32
CA SER A 288 24.19 3.49 -11.40
C SER A 288 23.36 2.21 -11.17
N ALA A 289 22.97 1.94 -9.92
CA ALA A 289 22.11 0.81 -9.55
C ALA A 289 20.61 1.14 -9.62
N LEU A 290 20.24 2.42 -9.81
CA LEU A 290 18.85 2.82 -10.00
C LEU A 290 18.32 2.28 -11.33
N SER A 291 17.16 1.65 -11.30
CA SER A 291 16.42 1.22 -12.50
C SER A 291 14.95 1.53 -12.35
N CYS A 292 14.36 2.14 -13.38
CA CYS A 292 12.94 2.44 -13.46
C CYS A 292 12.31 1.70 -14.64
N TYR A 293 11.15 1.08 -14.40
CA TYR A 293 10.39 0.33 -15.39
C TYR A 293 8.96 0.85 -15.45
N ILE A 294 8.47 1.12 -16.66
CA ILE A 294 7.08 1.50 -16.88
C ILE A 294 6.29 0.27 -17.37
N SER A 295 5.08 0.08 -16.87
CA SER A 295 4.16 -0.97 -17.35
C SER A 295 4.06 -0.93 -18.88
N SER A 296 4.23 -2.07 -19.53
CA SER A 296 4.22 -2.25 -21.00
C SER A 296 5.36 -1.60 -21.79
N LEU A 297 6.04 -0.58 -21.25
CA LEU A 297 7.18 0.08 -21.91
C LEU A 297 8.55 -0.46 -21.47
N GLY A 298 8.60 -1.21 -20.36
CA GLY A 298 9.84 -1.80 -19.85
C GLY A 298 10.78 -0.76 -19.26
N LYS A 299 12.09 -1.05 -19.31
CA LYS A 299 13.14 -0.23 -18.67
C LYS A 299 13.25 1.13 -19.35
N GLN A 300 13.22 2.19 -18.56
CA GLN A 300 13.31 3.57 -19.04
C GLN A 300 14.74 4.12 -18.90
N LYS A 301 15.07 5.10 -19.75
CA LYS A 301 16.33 5.85 -19.64
C LYS A 301 16.22 6.84 -18.47
N ILE A 302 17.22 6.81 -17.61
CA ILE A 302 17.34 7.71 -16.44
C ILE A 302 18.36 8.80 -16.78
N THR A 303 17.99 10.05 -16.50
CA THR A 303 18.89 11.21 -16.60
C THR A 303 18.93 11.91 -15.25
N TRP A 304 20.10 11.90 -14.61
CA TRP A 304 20.32 12.63 -13.35
C TRP A 304 20.53 14.11 -13.62
N HIS A 305 19.86 14.96 -12.85
CA HIS A 305 20.01 16.41 -12.91
C HIS A 305 20.99 16.90 -11.84
N ASP A 306 20.99 16.24 -10.67
CA ASP A 306 21.90 16.51 -9.56
C ASP A 306 22.03 15.26 -8.64
N ASP A 307 22.34 15.46 -7.35
CA ASP A 307 22.47 14.39 -6.36
C ASP A 307 21.16 13.82 -5.84
N LYS A 308 20.07 14.57 -6.00
CA LYS A 308 18.76 14.22 -5.47
C LYS A 308 17.68 14.17 -6.54
N SER A 309 17.91 14.65 -7.75
CA SER A 309 16.88 14.70 -8.78
C SER A 309 17.28 13.93 -10.03
N PHE A 310 16.35 13.11 -10.54
CA PHE A 310 16.47 12.45 -11.82
C PHE A 310 15.15 12.47 -12.60
N SER A 311 15.23 12.41 -13.92
CA SER A 311 14.07 12.21 -14.78
C SER A 311 14.10 10.84 -15.46
N ILE A 312 12.92 10.35 -15.80
CA ILE A 312 12.76 9.33 -16.83
C ILE A 312 12.01 9.94 -18.01
N THR A 313 12.57 9.76 -19.21
CA THR A 313 11.87 10.05 -20.46
C THR A 313 11.19 8.78 -20.93
N PHE A 314 9.90 8.86 -21.23
CA PHE A 314 9.15 7.69 -21.66
C PHE A 314 9.59 7.26 -23.05
N SER A 315 9.85 5.97 -23.23
CA SER A 315 10.28 5.40 -24.51
C SER A 315 9.17 5.41 -25.57
N ASP A 316 7.92 5.52 -25.14
CA ASP A 316 6.72 5.61 -25.99
C ASP A 316 5.59 6.31 -25.19
N ASP A 317 4.45 6.51 -25.83
CA ASP A 317 3.23 6.97 -25.18
C ASP A 317 2.78 5.99 -24.08
N LEU A 318 2.34 6.54 -22.94
CA LEU A 318 1.73 5.73 -21.90
C LEU A 318 0.40 5.16 -22.42
N PRO A 319 0.17 3.84 -22.32
CA PRO A 319 -1.08 3.25 -22.79
C PRO A 319 -2.26 3.71 -21.95
N VAL A 320 -3.43 3.83 -22.57
CA VAL A 320 -4.71 4.08 -21.87
C VAL A 320 -4.91 3.02 -20.79
N GLY A 321 -5.33 3.42 -19.59
CA GLY A 321 -5.53 2.53 -18.46
C GLY A 321 -4.66 2.83 -17.26
N ARG A 322 -4.48 1.82 -16.41
CA ARG A 322 -3.58 1.88 -15.25
C ARG A 322 -2.15 1.61 -15.68
N VAL A 323 -1.29 2.60 -15.49
CA VAL A 323 0.14 2.54 -15.75
C VAL A 323 0.87 2.80 -14.44
N ARG A 324 2.08 2.28 -14.30
CA ARG A 324 2.96 2.64 -13.18
C ARG A 324 4.40 2.66 -13.61
N ALA A 325 5.18 3.54 -13.00
CA ALA A 325 6.64 3.43 -12.97
C ALA A 325 7.07 2.78 -11.66
N ASN A 326 7.80 1.67 -11.73
CA ASN A 326 8.49 1.09 -10.58
C ASN A 326 9.97 1.47 -10.66
N CYS A 327 10.46 2.21 -9.67
CA CYS A 327 11.87 2.55 -9.53
C CYS A 327 12.47 1.78 -8.35
N THR A 328 13.58 1.11 -8.60
CA THR A 328 14.27 0.29 -7.60
C THR A 328 15.76 0.58 -7.59
N ALA A 329 16.37 0.54 -6.40
CA ALA A 329 17.81 0.68 -6.23
C ALA A 329 18.31 -0.24 -5.11
N ALA A 330 19.43 -0.93 -5.35
CA ALA A 330 20.04 -1.77 -4.32
C ALA A 330 20.61 -0.91 -3.18
N SER A 331 20.35 -1.30 -1.94
CA SER A 331 20.91 -0.62 -0.77
C SER A 331 22.40 -0.91 -0.63
N ILE A 332 23.19 0.11 -0.30
CA ILE A 332 24.63 -0.04 0.04
C ILE A 332 24.77 -0.65 1.43
N SER A 333 24.00 -0.14 2.40
CA SER A 333 24.10 -0.56 3.80
C SER A 333 23.41 -1.88 4.13
N LYS A 334 22.45 -2.34 3.29
CA LYS A 334 21.66 -3.57 3.51
C LYS A 334 21.74 -4.51 2.31
N PRO A 335 22.78 -5.37 2.24
CA PRO A 335 22.95 -6.33 1.16
C PRO A 335 21.71 -7.21 0.94
N GLY A 336 21.33 -7.37 -0.34
CA GLY A 336 20.17 -8.17 -0.73
C GLY A 336 18.82 -7.47 -0.58
N ARG A 337 18.79 -6.20 -0.17
CA ARG A 337 17.56 -5.38 -0.09
C ARG A 337 17.59 -4.24 -1.10
N TYR A 338 16.38 -3.83 -1.48
CA TYR A 338 16.17 -2.82 -2.52
C TYR A 338 15.19 -1.77 -2.03
N TYR A 339 15.56 -0.51 -2.22
CA TYR A 339 14.63 0.60 -2.20
C TYR A 339 13.61 0.40 -3.32
N TRP A 340 12.32 0.52 -3.02
CA TRP A 340 11.23 0.35 -3.98
C TRP A 340 10.25 1.51 -3.91
N TYR A 341 10.05 2.19 -5.04
CA TYR A 341 8.97 3.16 -5.24
C TYR A 341 8.13 2.79 -6.45
N SER A 342 6.82 3.00 -6.38
CA SER A 342 5.92 2.89 -7.52
C SER A 342 5.09 4.16 -7.65
N LYS A 343 5.21 4.87 -8.78
CA LYS A 343 4.31 5.98 -9.14
C LYS A 343 3.16 5.44 -10.00
N PRO A 344 1.91 5.44 -9.53
CA PRO A 344 0.77 5.06 -10.35
C PRO A 344 0.31 6.23 -11.23
N TRP A 345 -0.21 5.88 -12.41
CA TRP A 345 -0.86 6.78 -13.35
C TRP A 345 -2.13 6.16 -13.93
N PHE A 346 -3.09 7.02 -14.23
CA PHE A 346 -4.39 6.67 -14.78
C PHE A 346 -4.58 7.46 -16.07
N ILE A 347 -4.33 6.79 -17.19
CA ILE A 347 -4.30 7.41 -18.52
C ILE A 347 -5.69 7.32 -19.12
N LEU A 348 -6.33 8.47 -19.33
CA LEU A 348 -7.64 8.61 -19.95
C LEU A 348 -7.61 8.19 -21.43
N LYS A 349 -8.79 7.94 -22.02
CA LYS A 349 -8.92 7.72 -23.46
C LYS A 349 -8.59 9.00 -24.23
N GLU A 350 -8.43 8.86 -25.55
CA GLU A 350 -8.18 9.98 -26.48
C GLU A 350 -9.24 11.10 -26.39
N ASP A 351 -10.49 10.74 -26.16
CA ASP A 351 -11.61 11.68 -25.99
C ASP A 351 -11.69 12.32 -24.58
N GLY A 352 -10.73 12.00 -23.70
CA GLY A 352 -10.70 12.47 -22.31
C GLY A 352 -11.64 11.70 -21.37
N SER A 353 -12.34 10.68 -21.85
CA SER A 353 -13.19 9.83 -21.02
C SER A 353 -12.39 8.74 -20.29
N TRP A 354 -12.99 8.19 -19.24
CA TRP A 354 -12.40 7.09 -18.47
C TRP A 354 -12.48 5.74 -19.22
N TYR A 355 -11.42 4.94 -19.11
CA TYR A 355 -11.42 3.53 -19.53
C TYR A 355 -12.31 2.67 -18.62
N HIS A 356 -12.74 1.49 -19.06
CA HIS A 356 -13.54 0.60 -18.22
C HIS A 356 -12.71 0.02 -17.08
N LEU A 357 -13.33 -0.12 -15.91
CA LEU A 357 -12.70 -0.68 -14.70
C LEU A 357 -12.63 -2.20 -14.73
#